data_AF-A0A3D3LIX1-F1
#
_entry.id   AF-A0A3D3LIX1-F1
#
_cell.length_a   1.000
_cell.length_b   1.000
_cell.length_c   1.000
_cell.angle_alpha   90.00
_cell.angle_beta   90.00
_cell.angle_gamma   90.00
#
_symmetry.space_group_name_H-M   'P 1'
#
loop_
_entity.id
_entity.type
_entity.pdbx_description
1 polymer ?
#
loop_
_entity_poly.entity_id
_entity_poly.type
_entity_poly.pdbx_seq_one_letter_code
_entity_poly.pdbx_strand_id
1 'polypeptide(L)' 'MNQILQLPKTITLTDAAADRVKHIMAQSDEDYLGVRLSLKNAGCAGMEYTM' A
#
# COMPACT_ATOMS: atom_id res chain seq x y z
N MET A 1 -1.16 -22.98 -23.61
CA MET A 1 -0.07 -22.98 -22.61
C MET A 1 0.08 -21.56 -22.11
N ASN A 2 -0.67 -21.15 -21.09
CA ASN A 2 -0.66 -19.78 -20.59
C ASN A 2 -0.25 -19.81 -19.12
N GLN A 3 1.05 -19.74 -18.86
CA GLN A 3 1.58 -19.67 -17.51
C GLN A 3 1.61 -18.20 -17.10
N ILE A 4 0.67 -17.80 -16.25
CA ILE A 4 0.69 -16.47 -15.63
C ILE A 4 1.87 -16.46 -14.66
N LEU A 5 2.92 -15.72 -14.99
CA LEU A 5 4.02 -15.47 -14.07
C LEU A 5 3.48 -14.60 -12.92
N GLN A 6 3.20 -15.21 -11.78
CA GLN A 6 2.87 -14.47 -10.57
C GLN A 6 4.14 -13.81 -10.03
N LEU A 7 4.24 -12.48 -10.20
CA LEU A 7 5.30 -11.70 -9.58
C LEU A 7 5.12 -11.61 -8.06
N PRO A 8 6.21 -11.66 -7.27
CA PRO A 8 6.14 -11.47 -5.83
C PRO A 8 5.55 -10.09 -5.51
N LYS A 9 4.81 -10.00 -4.40
CA LYS A 9 4.25 -8.74 -3.92
C LYS A 9 5.40 -7.82 -3.50
N THR A 10 5.50 -6.65 -4.13
CA THR A 10 6.54 -5.65 -3.83
C THR A 10 6.41 -5.06 -2.42
N ILE A 11 5.18 -5.01 -1.89
CA ILE A 11 4.87 -4.52 -0.54
C ILE A 11 3.91 -5.52 0.11
N THR A 12 4.15 -5.80 1.39
CA THR A 12 3.28 -6.61 2.25
C THR A 12 2.88 -5.79 3.47
N LEU A 13 1.68 -6.03 3.99
CA LEU A 13 1.22 -5.47 5.26
C LEU A 13 1.39 -6.51 6.36
N THR A 14 1.81 -6.07 7.54
CA THR A 14 1.63 -6.87 8.74
C THR A 14 0.16 -6.87 9.15
N ASP A 15 -0.25 -7.86 9.94
CA ASP A 15 -1.62 -7.92 10.45
C ASP A 15 -2.00 -6.64 11.21
N ALA A 16 -1.10 -6.16 12.08
CA ALA A 16 -1.29 -4.91 12.81
C ALA A 16 -1.46 -3.68 11.88
N ALA A 17 -0.71 -3.61 10.78
CA ALA A 17 -0.86 -2.54 9.81
C ALA A 17 -2.19 -2.64 9.05
N ALA A 18 -2.61 -3.85 8.68
CA ALA A 18 -3.90 -4.08 8.04
C ALA A 18 -5.06 -3.66 8.95
N ASP A 19 -4.99 -4.00 10.24
CA ASP A 19 -6.03 -3.62 11.21
C ASP A 19 -6.07 -2.12 11.44
N ARG A 20 -4.91 -1.45 11.46
CA ARG A 20 -4.86 0.01 11.52
C ARG A 20 -5.52 0.67 10.32
N VAL A 21 -5.27 0.17 9.11
CA VAL A 21 -5.90 0.69 7.88
C VAL A 21 -7.41 0.51 7.93
N LYS A 22 -7.91 -0.69 8.28
CA LYS A 22 -9.34 -0.96 8.42
C LYS A 22 -9.98 -0.02 9.45
N HIS A 23 -9.31 0.23 10.57
CA HIS A 23 -9.82 1.14 11.60
C HIS A 23 -9.98 2.56 11.07
N ILE A 24 -8.97 3.09 10.34
CA ILE A 24 -9.05 4.42 9.74
C ILE A 24 -10.18 4.48 8.71
N MET A 25 -10.31 3.47 7.85
CA MET A 25 -11.36 3.42 6.82
C MET A 25 -12.77 3.37 7.44
N ALA A 26 -12.95 2.63 8.53
CA ALA A 26 -14.23 2.56 9.24
C ALA A 26 -14.65 3.88 9.89
N GLN A 27 -13.72 4.82 10.07
CA GLN A 27 -13.98 6.17 10.58
C GLN A 27 -14.23 7.19 9.47
N SER A 28 -14.11 6.81 8.20
CA SER A 28 -14.36 7.72 7.09
C SER A 28 -15.85 7.82 6.78
N ASP A 29 -16.27 9.00 6.34
CA ASP A 29 -17.62 9.26 5.85
C ASP A 29 -17.88 8.65 4.46
N GLU A 30 -16.82 8.27 3.73
CA GLU A 30 -16.88 7.71 2.39
C GLU A 30 -16.42 6.25 2.34
N ASP A 31 -16.95 5.50 1.38
CA ASP A 31 -16.55 4.11 1.14
C ASP A 31 -15.26 4.04 0.30
N TYR A 32 -14.12 3.96 0.99
CA TYR A 32 -12.81 3.83 0.36
C TYR A 32 -12.45 2.36 0.09
N LEU A 33 -11.77 2.12 -1.05
CA LEU A 33 -11.28 0.79 -1.41
C LEU A 33 -10.01 0.38 -0.63
N GLY A 34 -9.24 1.34 -0.11
CA GLY A 34 -7.99 1.09 0.59
C GLY A 34 -7.03 2.27 0.56
N VAL A 35 -5.77 2.02 0.94
CA VAL A 35 -4.70 3.03 0.98
C VAL A 35 -3.85 2.95 -0.28
N ARG A 36 -3.50 4.12 -0.83
CA ARG A 36 -2.56 4.25 -1.93
C ARG A 36 -1.18 4.61 -1.38
N LEU A 37 -0.16 3.89 -1.82
CA LEU A 37 1.23 4.23 -1.55
C LEU A 37 1.84 4.81 -2.82
N SER A 38 2.42 5.99 -2.71
CA SER A 38 3.17 6.66 -3.77
C SER A 38 4.63 6.79 -3.35
N LEU A 39 5.51 6.96 -4.34
CA LEU A 39 6.93 7.22 -4.13
C LEU A 39 7.26 8.63 -4.58
N LYS A 40 8.09 9.30 -3.79
CA LYS A 40 8.68 10.59 -4.09
C LYS A 40 10.19 10.46 -4.12
N ASN A 41 10.85 11.15 -5.05
CA ASN A 41 12.31 11.25 -5.05
C ASN A 41 12.79 12.06 -3.84
N ALA A 42 13.83 11.57 -3.16
CA ALA A 42 14.45 12.19 -2.00
C ALA A 42 15.98 12.24 -2.18
N GLY A 43 16.47 13.27 -2.88
CA GLY A 43 17.90 13.50 -3.08
C GLY A 43 18.54 12.61 -4.16
N CYS A 44 19.85 12.35 -4.02
CA CYS A 44 20.66 11.75 -5.08
C CYS A 44 20.25 10.32 -5.48
N ALA A 45 19.87 9.49 -4.51
CA ALA A 45 19.37 8.13 -4.75
C ALA A 45 18.28 7.70 -3.76
N GLY A 46 17.78 8.63 -2.94
CA GLY A 46 16.76 8.32 -1.94
C GLY A 46 15.36 8.37 -2.52
N MET A 47 14.46 7.61 -1.91
CA MET A 47 13.02 7.66 -2.18
C MET A 47 12.27 7.67 -0.86
N GLU A 48 11.10 8.29 -0.87
CA GLU A 48 10.20 8.40 0.27
C GLU A 48 8.82 7.84 -0.11
N TYR A 49 8.21 7.07 0.80
CA TYR A 49 6.81 6.65 0.66
C TYR A 49 5.89 7.78 1.13
N THR A 50 4.85 8.06 0.36
CA THR A 50 3.76 8.97 0.74
C THR A 50 2.41 8.29 0.54
N MET A 51 1.42 8.66 1.33
CA MET A 51 0.04 8.20 1.24
C MET A 51 -0.87 9.29 0.71
#